data_AF-A0A955Q728-F1
#
_entry.id   AF-A0A955Q728-F1
#
_cell.length_a   1.000
_cell.length_b   1.000
_cell.length_c   1.000
_cell.angle_alpha   90.00
_cell.angle_beta   90.00
_cell.angle_gamma   90.00
#
_symmetry.space_group_name_H-M   'P 1'
#
loop_
_entity.id
_entity.type
_entity.pdbx_description
1 polymer ?
#
loop_
_entity_poly.entity_id
_entity_poly.type
_entity_poly.pdbx_seq_one_letter_code
_entity_poly.pdbx_strand_id
1 'polypeptide(L)'
;MEIEDKAHEIKKEAERALNFYQKRLEDHGISWSTPTLEVLDQNPKTYTSELRIYFYKDKDLFDAFEFFIYQNGALVVSKNEVRQWIQENAEDLLAQQENLE
;
A
#
# COMPACT_ATOMS: atom_id res chain seq x y z
N MET A 1 -10.68 -15.67 13.13
CA MET A 1 -9.22 -15.82 12.91
C MET A 1 -8.87 -15.72 11.43
N GLU A 2 -9.61 -16.34 10.50
CA GLU A 2 -9.27 -16.32 9.05
C GLU A 2 -9.28 -14.95 8.34
N ILE A 3 -10.09 -13.98 8.78
CA ILE A 3 -10.17 -12.64 8.16
C ILE A 3 -8.88 -11.84 8.38
N GLU A 4 -8.38 -11.85 9.61
CA GLU A 4 -7.15 -11.14 9.97
C GLU A 4 -5.94 -11.78 9.27
N ASP A 5 -5.89 -13.10 9.16
CA ASP A 5 -4.78 -13.80 8.50
C ASP A 5 -4.62 -13.34 7.04
N LYS A 6 -5.71 -13.25 6.28
CA LYS A 6 -5.67 -12.78 4.88
C LYS A 6 -5.28 -11.32 4.77
N ALA A 7 -5.78 -10.45 5.65
CA ALA A 7 -5.37 -9.05 5.65
C ALA A 7 -3.87 -8.87 5.92
N HIS A 8 -3.33 -9.67 6.85
CA HIS A 8 -1.89 -9.70 7.11
C HIS A 8 -1.08 -10.26 5.92
N GLU A 9 -1.60 -11.25 5.20
CA GLU A 9 -0.95 -11.74 3.98
C GLU A 9 -0.90 -10.69 2.87
N ILE A 10 -1.98 -9.92 2.69
CA ILE A 10 -2.04 -8.82 1.73
C ILE A 10 -1.06 -7.71 2.12
N LYS A 11 -1.03 -7.32 3.40
CA LYS A 11 -0.04 -6.36 3.93
C LYS A 11 1.39 -6.79 3.64
N LYS A 12 1.73 -8.06 3.89
CA LYS A 12 3.07 -8.60 3.61
C LYS A 12 3.41 -8.59 2.12
N GLU A 13 2.43 -8.79 1.26
CA GLU A 13 2.65 -8.72 -0.18
C GLU A 13 2.94 -7.27 -0.63
N ALA A 14 2.21 -6.29 -0.07
CA ALA A 14 2.50 -4.88 -0.31
C ALA A 14 3.93 -4.49 0.15
N GLU A 15 4.36 -4.95 1.33
CA GLU A 15 5.72 -4.74 1.83
C GLU A 15 6.78 -5.32 0.88
N ARG A 16 6.56 -6.53 0.36
CA ARG A 16 7.48 -7.17 -0.60
C ARG A 16 7.52 -6.40 -1.92
N ALA A 17 6.37 -5.98 -2.43
CA ALA A 17 6.29 -5.21 -3.66
C ALA A 17 7.00 -3.86 -3.51
N LEU A 18 6.81 -3.13 -2.41
CA LEU A 18 7.53 -1.88 -2.15
C LEU A 18 9.04 -2.08 -2.04
N ASN A 19 9.49 -3.13 -1.34
CA ASN A 19 10.91 -3.43 -1.20
C ASN A 19 11.60 -3.75 -2.54
N PHE A 20 10.86 -4.21 -3.55
CA PHE A 20 11.42 -4.38 -4.90
C PHE A 20 11.82 -3.04 -5.53
N TYR A 21 11.11 -1.95 -5.22
CA TYR A 21 11.38 -0.60 -5.71
C TYR A 21 12.27 0.23 -4.78
N GLN A 22 12.66 -0.31 -3.62
CA GLN A 22 13.31 0.46 -2.55
C GLN A 22 14.46 1.33 -3.04
N LYS A 23 15.42 0.71 -3.73
CA LYS A 23 16.59 1.44 -4.23
C LYS A 23 16.21 2.59 -5.18
N ARG A 24 15.28 2.35 -6.11
CA ARG A 24 14.87 3.35 -7.11
C ARG A 24 14.19 4.54 -6.45
N LEU A 25 13.30 4.29 -5.49
CA LEU A 25 12.61 5.35 -4.74
C LEU A 25 13.59 6.14 -3.87
N GLU A 26 14.47 5.45 -3.14
CA GLU A 26 15.49 6.08 -2.29
C GLU A 26 16.49 6.92 -3.09
N ASP A 27 16.91 6.46 -4.28
CA ASP A 27 17.79 7.19 -5.20
C ASP A 27 17.16 8.53 -5.66
N HIS A 28 15.82 8.65 -5.59
CA HIS A 28 15.08 9.89 -5.88
C HIS A 28 14.62 10.63 -4.61
N GLY A 29 15.15 10.28 -3.44
CA GLY A 29 14.82 10.92 -2.17
C GLY A 29 13.40 10.61 -1.65
N ILE A 30 12.76 9.58 -2.18
CA ILE A 30 11.44 9.12 -1.74
C ILE A 30 11.59 8.03 -0.69
N SER A 31 10.95 8.22 0.45
CA SER A 31 10.81 7.22 1.51
C SER A 31 9.32 6.93 1.75
N TRP A 32 9.00 5.84 2.45
CA TRP A 32 7.61 5.48 2.75
C TRP A 32 7.44 4.96 4.17
N SER A 33 6.23 5.08 4.70
CA SER A 33 5.85 4.43 5.95
C SER A 33 5.71 2.93 5.77
N THR A 34 5.90 2.17 6.84
CA THR A 34 5.44 0.78 6.86
C THR A 34 3.95 0.73 6.50
N PRO A 35 3.51 -0.19 5.61
CA PRO A 35 2.09 -0.34 5.32
C PRO A 35 1.32 -0.58 6.60
N THR A 36 0.20 0.13 6.79
CA THR A 36 -0.62 0.06 7.99
C THR A 36 -1.97 -0.54 7.64
N LEU A 37 -2.38 -1.56 8.39
CA LEU A 37 -3.71 -2.15 8.30
C LEU A 37 -4.64 -1.39 9.23
N GLU A 38 -5.65 -0.74 8.68
CA GLU A 38 -6.66 -0.01 9.44
C GLU A 38 -7.99 -0.77 9.37
N VAL A 39 -8.59 -1.05 10.53
CA VAL A 39 -9.87 -1.77 10.63
C VAL A 39 -10.95 -0.75 10.94
N LEU A 40 -11.84 -0.52 9.99
CA LEU A 40 -12.91 0.48 10.06
C LEU A 40 -14.19 -0.09 10.71
N ASP A 41 -14.45 -1.38 10.50
CA ASP A 41 -15.52 -2.12 11.18
C ASP A 41 -15.04 -3.53 11.52
N GLN A 42 -15.22 -3.95 12.77
CA GLN A 42 -14.83 -5.26 13.30
C GLN A 42 -15.96 -6.29 13.26
N ASN A 43 -17.20 -5.90 12.97
CA ASN A 43 -18.33 -6.83 12.90
C ASN A 43 -18.13 -7.81 11.74
N PRO A 44 -18.14 -9.14 11.95
CA PRO A 44 -17.86 -10.12 10.91
C PRO A 44 -18.72 -10.01 9.64
N LYS A 45 -19.97 -9.53 9.75
CA LYS A 45 -20.87 -9.38 8.59
C LYS A 45 -20.63 -8.10 7.79
N THR A 46 -20.01 -7.10 8.40
CA THR A 46 -19.75 -5.79 7.81
C THR A 46 -18.28 -5.42 7.88
N TYR A 47 -17.41 -6.41 8.13
CA TYR A 47 -15.99 -6.22 8.39
C TYR A 47 -15.36 -5.45 7.23
N THR A 48 -14.72 -4.34 7.57
CA THR A 48 -14.14 -3.42 6.60
C THR A 48 -12.75 -3.03 7.08
N SER A 49 -11.77 -3.18 6.19
CA SER A 49 -10.39 -2.82 6.48
C SER A 49 -9.67 -2.31 5.23
N GLU A 50 -8.71 -1.44 5.44
CA GLU A 50 -7.90 -0.82 4.40
C GLU A 50 -6.41 -0.94 4.72
N LEU A 51 -5.60 -0.92 3.67
CA LEU A 51 -4.15 -0.76 3.79
C LEU A 51 -3.81 0.68 3.41
N ARG A 52 -2.96 1.33 4.21
CA ARG A 52 -2.46 2.68 3.94
C ARG A 52 -0.94 2.73 3.95
N ILE A 53 -0.36 3.44 2.98
CA ILE A 53 1.07 3.70 2.82
C ILE A 53 1.25 5.18 2.55
N TYR A 54 2.06 5.87 3.35
CA TYR A 54 2.43 7.26 3.13
C TYR A 54 3.81 7.34 2.48
N PHE A 55 3.95 8.17 1.46
CA PHE A 55 5.21 8.47 0.81
C PHE A 55 5.68 9.86 1.18
N TYR A 56 6.98 10.02 1.39
CA TYR A 56 7.61 11.25 1.83
C TYR A 56 8.77 11.60 0.92
N LYS A 57 8.90 12.90 0.60
CA LYS A 57 10.06 13.47 -0.08
C LYS A 57 10.65 14.56 0.79
N ASP A 58 11.95 14.51 1.05
CA ASP A 58 12.64 15.48 1.92
C ASP A 58 12.00 15.65 3.32
N LYS A 59 11.36 14.59 3.82
CA LYS A 59 10.58 14.49 5.09
C LYS A 59 9.18 15.11 5.05
N ASP A 60 8.78 15.72 3.95
CA ASP A 60 7.42 16.20 3.77
C ASP A 60 6.55 15.10 3.16
N LEU A 61 5.27 15.06 3.56
CA LEU A 61 4.30 14.15 2.96
C LEU A 61 4.16 14.49 1.47
N PHE A 62 4.47 13.51 0.63
CA PHE A 62 4.45 13.65 -0.82
C PHE A 62 3.19 13.04 -1.42
N ASP A 63 2.84 11.81 -1.01
CA ASP A 63 1.67 11.09 -1.51
C ASP A 63 1.17 10.06 -0.48
N ALA A 64 -0.03 9.54 -0.69
CA ALA A 64 -0.58 8.43 0.08
C ALA A 64 -1.27 7.43 -0.86
N PHE A 65 -0.94 6.15 -0.66
CA PHE A 65 -1.59 5.04 -1.34
C PHE A 65 -2.46 4.27 -0.35
N GLU A 66 -3.76 4.21 -0.64
CA GLU A 66 -4.73 3.51 0.18
C GLU A 66 -5.71 2.67 -0.65
N PHE A 67 -6.06 1.50 -0.14
CA PHE A 67 -7.04 0.62 -0.78
C PHE A 67 -7.69 -0.32 0.24
N PHE A 68 -8.93 -0.72 -0.05
CA PHE A 68 -9.65 -1.70 0.77
C PHE A 68 -9.07 -3.10 0.59
N ILE A 69 -8.91 -3.81 1.70
CA ILE A 69 -8.69 -5.26 1.71
C ILE A 69 -10.03 -5.97 1.85
N TYR A 70 -10.82 -5.54 2.83
CA TYR A 70 -12.17 -6.01 3.05
C TYR A 70 -13.15 -4.86 2.96
N GLN A 71 -14.31 -5.12 2.37
CA GLN A 71 -15.42 -4.19 2.35
C GLN A 71 -16.73 -4.94 2.59
N ASN A 72 -17.49 -4.54 3.61
CA ASN A 72 -18.77 -5.17 3.97
C ASN A 72 -18.69 -6.70 4.12
N GLY A 73 -17.64 -7.19 4.79
CA GLY A 73 -17.41 -8.62 5.06
C GLY A 73 -16.83 -9.41 3.87
N ALA A 74 -16.66 -8.81 2.70
CA ALA A 74 -16.08 -9.46 1.53
C ALA A 74 -14.61 -9.04 1.33
N LEU A 75 -13.75 -10.00 0.98
CA LEU A 75 -12.39 -9.71 0.51
C LEU A 75 -12.52 -9.12 -0.90
N VAL A 76 -12.01 -7.90 -1.10
CA VAL A 76 -12.15 -7.16 -2.36
C VAL A 76 -10.84 -7.02 -3.14
N VAL A 77 -9.75 -7.60 -2.62
CA VAL A 77 -8.43 -7.53 -3.25
C VAL A 77 -7.69 -8.85 -3.19
N SER A 78 -6.92 -9.14 -4.23
CA SER A 78 -5.97 -10.25 -4.31
C SER A 78 -4.51 -9.78 -4.18
N LYS A 79 -3.61 -10.72 -3.86
CA LYS A 79 -2.16 -10.47 -3.85
C LYS A 79 -1.61 -10.00 -5.21
N ASN A 80 -2.24 -10.39 -6.31
CA ASN A 80 -1.80 -9.99 -7.65
C ASN A 80 -2.17 -8.53 -7.91
N GLU A 81 -3.39 -8.13 -7.56
CA GLU A 81 -3.83 -6.74 -7.68
C GLU A 81 -2.96 -5.81 -6.84
N VAL A 82 -2.66 -6.19 -5.59
CA VAL A 82 -1.78 -5.40 -4.71
C VAL A 82 -0.39 -5.20 -5.33
N ARG A 83 0.21 -6.27 -5.88
CA ARG A 83 1.50 -6.14 -6.56
C ARG A 83 1.43 -5.19 -7.74
N GLN A 84 0.40 -5.32 -8.56
CA GLN A 84 0.20 -4.48 -9.73
C GLN A 84 0.02 -3.02 -9.32
N TRP A 85 -0.84 -2.72 -8.36
CA TRP A 85 -1.09 -1.34 -7.93
C TRP A 85 0.13 -0.70 -7.27
N ILE A 86 0.90 -1.46 -6.48
CA ILE A 86 2.16 -0.96 -5.90
C ILE A 86 3.18 -0.68 -7.01
N GLN A 87 3.27 -1.54 -8.03
CA GLN A 87 4.12 -1.30 -9.19
C GLN A 87 3.70 -0.02 -9.93
N GLU A 88 2.41 0.11 -10.28
CA GLU A 88 1.87 1.28 -10.98
C GLU A 88 2.13 2.56 -10.18
N ASN A 89 1.82 2.55 -8.88
CA ASN A 89 2.04 3.71 -8.02
C ASN A 89 3.54 4.04 -7.88
N ALA A 90 4.42 3.05 -7.72
CA ALA A 90 5.86 3.30 -7.66
C ALA A 90 6.42 3.86 -8.98
N GLU A 91 5.94 3.37 -10.11
CA GLU A 91 6.31 3.89 -11.44
C GLU A 91 5.82 5.33 -11.64
N ASP A 92 4.59 5.64 -11.21
CA ASP A 92 4.04 7.00 -11.24
C ASP A 92 4.84 7.96 -10.34
N LEU A 93 5.18 7.54 -9.11
CA LEU A 93 5.97 8.35 -8.18
C LEU A 93 7.35 8.71 -8.75
N LEU A 94 7.99 7.75 -9.44
CA LEU A 94 9.28 7.95 -10.11
C LEU A 94 9.15 8.88 -11.33
N ALA A 95 8.12 8.67 -12.16
CA ALA A 95 7.86 9.51 -13.34
C ALA A 95 7.56 10.98 -12.96
N GLN A 96 6.92 11.21 -11.81
CA GLN A 96 6.71 12.56 -11.29
C GLN A 96 8.03 13.28 -10.97
N GLN A 97 9.11 12.56 -10.66
CA GLN A 97 10.42 13.16 -10.41
C GLN A 97 11.13 13.55 -11.71
N GLU A 98 11.06 12.71 -12.73
CA GLU A 98 11.71 12.96 -14.03
C GLU A 98 11.13 14.18 -14.77
N ASN A 99 9.89 14.58 -14.46
CA ASN A 99 9.25 15.77 -15.05
C ASN A 99 9.53 17.07 -14.28
N LEU A 100 10.21 16.99 -13.13
CA LEU A 100 10.58 18.15 -12.29
C LEU A 100 12.04 18.59 -12.46
N GLU A 101 12.85 17.80 -13.17
CA GLU A 101 14.24 18.12 -13.59
C GLU A 101 14.28 18.77 -14.99
#